data_AF-A0A3A5HHR1-F1
#
_entry.id   AF-A0A3A5HHR1-F1
#
_cell.length_a   1.000
_cell.length_b   1.000
_cell.length_c   1.000
_cell.angle_alpha   90.00
_cell.angle_beta   90.00
_cell.angle_gamma   90.00
#
_symmetry.space_group_name_H-M   'P 1'
#
loop_
_entity.id
_entity.type
_entity.pdbx_description
1 polymer ?
#
loop_
_entity_poly.entity_id
_entity_poly.type
_entity_poly.pdbx_seq_one_letter_code
_entity_poly.pdbx_strand_id
1 'polypeptide(L)'
;MEYLIFSALFIVLHIISYYTAGAINYRFTKDIYTGEDSLSTYFLRDTSKKEEALRINKLLIPGQIIRGLLMSVVLYPLLGPLGELSFVLRFAFLGGIMLIYADFASAIPFCNTIEGLIYMKKRFVTRDIFLKIGSEAVIYSVLFGLLSSYFLF
;
A
#
# COMPACT_ATOMS: atom_id res chain seq x y z
N MET A 1 -19.17 -7.54 -14.64
CA MET A 1 -18.82 -6.11 -14.76
C MET A 1 -17.90 -5.95 -15.97
N GLU A 2 -18.06 -4.90 -16.78
CA GLU A 2 -17.12 -4.63 -17.87
C GLU A 2 -15.74 -4.26 -17.33
N TYR A 3 -14.67 -4.66 -18.02
CA TYR A 3 -13.28 -4.45 -17.56
C TYR A 3 -12.94 -2.98 -17.27
N LEU A 4 -13.48 -2.05 -18.04
CA LEU A 4 -13.26 -0.61 -17.83
C LEU A 4 -13.89 -0.13 -16.52
N ILE A 5 -15.12 -0.56 -16.24
CA ILE A 5 -15.84 -0.21 -15.00
C ILE A 5 -15.12 -0.83 -13.80
N PHE A 6 -14.71 -2.09 -13.93
CA PHE A 6 -13.93 -2.78 -12.89
C PHE A 6 -12.65 -2.02 -12.57
N SER A 7 -11.87 -1.65 -13.59
CA SER A 7 -10.62 -0.91 -13.39
C SER A 7 -10.84 0.48 -12.81
N ALA A 8 -11.85 1.22 -13.26
CA ALA A 8 -12.18 2.52 -12.71
C ALA A 8 -12.54 2.42 -11.21
N LEU A 9 -13.41 1.49 -10.84
CA LEU A 9 -13.78 1.25 -9.43
C LEU A 9 -12.58 0.76 -8.63
N PHE A 10 -11.80 -0.19 -9.16
CA PHE A 10 -10.59 -0.70 -8.51
C PHE A 10 -9.63 0.44 -8.16
N ILE A 11 -9.35 1.36 -9.10
CA ILE A 11 -8.48 2.52 -8.88
C ILE A 11 -9.02 3.40 -7.75
N VAL A 12 -10.33 3.70 -7.75
CA VAL A 12 -10.95 4.51 -6.71
C VAL A 12 -10.81 3.84 -5.34
N LEU A 13 -11.14 2.55 -5.23
CA LEU A 13 -11.03 1.80 -3.97
C LEU A 13 -9.58 1.68 -3.50
N HIS A 14 -8.64 1.48 -4.42
CA HIS A 14 -7.20 1.49 -4.16
C HIS A 14 -6.75 2.82 -3.57
N ILE A 15 -7.09 3.94 -4.22
CA ILE A 15 -6.71 5.29 -3.76
C ILE A 15 -7.32 5.57 -2.39
N ILE A 16 -8.61 5.29 -2.18
CA ILE A 16 -9.28 5.50 -0.89
C ILE A 16 -8.60 4.68 0.21
N SER A 17 -8.34 3.40 -0.05
CA SER A 17 -7.69 2.51 0.93
C SER A 17 -6.28 2.99 1.26
N TYR A 18 -5.50 3.35 0.23
CA TYR A 18 -4.12 3.82 0.39
C TYR A 18 -4.05 5.11 1.20
N TYR A 19 -4.86 6.12 0.84
CA TYR A 19 -4.88 7.40 1.56
C TYR A 19 -5.37 7.26 2.99
N THR A 20 -6.43 6.46 3.20
CA THR A 20 -6.97 6.24 4.55
C THR A 20 -5.95 5.52 5.43
N ALA A 21 -5.30 4.48 4.92
CA ALA A 21 -4.25 3.76 5.65
C ALA A 21 -3.08 4.68 6.01
N GLY A 22 -2.57 5.44 5.04
CA GLY A 22 -1.49 6.41 5.27
C GLY A 22 -1.89 7.48 6.28
N ALA A 23 -3.09 8.05 6.19
CA ALA A 23 -3.58 9.07 7.12
C ALA A 23 -3.75 8.55 8.55
N ILE A 24 -4.18 7.29 8.73
CA ILE A 24 -4.26 6.63 10.04
C ILE A 24 -2.86 6.36 10.56
N ASN A 25 -2.00 5.74 9.75
CA ASN A 25 -0.67 5.32 10.16
C ASN A 25 0.24 6.51 10.50
N TYR A 26 0.14 7.60 9.75
CA TYR A 26 0.92 8.82 9.96
C TYR A 26 0.76 9.41 11.37
N ARG A 27 -0.36 9.15 12.05
CA ARG A 27 -0.57 9.59 13.44
C ARG A 27 0.40 8.94 14.43
N PHE A 28 0.92 7.76 14.09
CA PHE A 28 1.78 6.96 14.95
C PHE A 28 3.21 6.85 14.43
N THR A 29 3.48 7.28 13.20
CA THR A 29 4.79 7.13 12.52
C THR A 29 5.44 8.45 12.15
N LYS A 30 4.87 9.59 12.57
CA LYS A 30 5.41 10.92 12.28
C LYS A 30 6.89 11.07 12.71
N ASP A 31 7.27 10.45 13.83
CA ASP A 31 8.65 10.38 14.35
C ASP A 31 9.64 9.69 13.40
N ILE A 32 9.17 8.76 12.58
CA ILE A 32 10.00 8.03 11.61
C ILE A 32 10.30 8.86 10.35
N TYR A 33 9.39 9.75 9.97
CA TYR A 33 9.43 10.51 8.71
C TYR A 33 9.86 11.98 8.86
N THR A 34 10.02 12.49 10.09
CA THR A 34 10.31 13.91 10.33
C THR A 34 11.52 14.13 11.23
N GLY A 35 12.36 15.12 10.88
CA GLY A 35 13.61 15.45 11.58
C GLY A 35 14.86 15.16 10.73
N GLU A 36 15.92 15.96 10.88
CA GLU A 36 17.17 15.82 10.11
C GLU A 36 17.81 14.43 10.26
N ASP A 37 17.63 13.80 11.43
CA ASP A 37 18.12 12.45 11.75
C ASP A 37 17.08 11.34 11.52
N SER A 38 15.94 11.64 10.88
CA SER A 38 14.92 10.61 10.63
C SER A 38 15.51 9.48 9.78
N LEU A 39 15.17 8.24 10.11
CA LEU A 39 15.67 7.07 9.38
C LEU A 39 15.27 7.11 7.89
N SER A 40 14.19 7.83 7.58
CA SER A 40 13.59 7.93 6.25
C SER A 40 14.27 8.95 5.34
N THR A 41 14.78 10.07 5.87
CA THR A 41 15.35 11.17 5.06
C THR A 41 16.64 10.79 4.35
N TYR A 42 17.29 9.68 4.73
CA TYR A 42 18.45 9.13 4.01
C TYR A 42 18.10 8.56 2.64
N PHE A 43 16.83 8.22 2.38
CA PHE A 43 16.43 7.54 1.13
C PHE A 43 15.05 7.98 0.58
N LEU A 44 14.19 8.57 1.41
CA LEU A 44 12.93 9.21 1.03
C LEU A 44 13.09 10.72 0.99
N ARG A 45 12.15 11.34 0.27
CA ARG A 45 12.00 12.79 0.25
C ARG A 45 11.55 13.32 1.61
N ASP A 46 12.12 14.45 2.01
CA ASP A 46 11.83 15.13 3.26
C ASP A 46 10.56 15.98 3.14
N THR A 47 9.50 15.59 3.84
CA THR A 47 8.22 16.31 3.80
C THR A 47 8.23 17.63 4.57
N SER A 48 9.27 17.90 5.37
CA SER A 48 9.49 19.21 6.00
C SER A 48 10.01 20.25 5.01
N LYS A 49 10.63 19.83 3.90
CA LYS A 49 11.10 20.72 2.83
C LYS A 49 9.99 20.98 1.82
N LYS A 50 9.62 22.26 1.68
CA LYS A 50 8.50 22.71 0.83
C LYS A 50 8.57 22.17 -0.60
N GLU A 51 9.74 22.20 -1.23
CA GLU A 51 9.92 21.78 -2.63
C GLU A 51 9.69 20.28 -2.82
N GLU A 52 10.23 19.47 -1.90
CA GLU A 52 10.07 18.02 -1.94
C GLU A 52 8.63 17.59 -1.64
N ALA A 53 8.00 18.24 -0.66
CA ALA A 53 6.58 18.05 -0.33
C ALA A 53 5.66 18.39 -1.51
N LEU A 54 5.91 19.51 -2.21
CA LEU A 54 5.14 19.89 -3.41
C LEU A 54 5.25 18.83 -4.51
N ARG A 55 6.44 18.27 -4.72
CA ARG A 55 6.64 17.20 -5.70
C ARG A 55 5.89 15.93 -5.33
N ILE A 56 5.94 15.52 -4.05
CA ILE A 56 5.17 14.37 -3.57
C ILE A 56 3.69 14.60 -3.83
N ASN A 57 3.14 15.73 -3.38
CA ASN A 57 1.71 16.03 -3.53
C ASN A 57 1.26 16.05 -5.00
N LYS A 58 2.11 16.56 -5.91
CA LYS A 58 1.82 16.58 -7.35
C LYS A 58 1.79 15.19 -7.98
N LEU A 59 2.67 14.29 -7.53
CA LEU A 59 2.86 12.97 -8.16
C LEU A 59 2.13 11.84 -7.45
N LEU A 60 1.65 12.05 -6.23
CA LEU A 60 1.05 11.00 -5.41
C LEU A 60 -0.21 10.43 -6.08
N ILE A 61 -1.20 11.26 -6.41
CA ILE A 61 -2.44 10.80 -7.07
C ILE A 61 -2.15 10.18 -8.44
N PRO A 62 -1.41 10.83 -9.38
CA PRO A 62 -1.08 10.20 -10.66
C PRO A 62 -0.37 8.85 -10.49
N GLY A 63 0.55 8.74 -9.53
CA GLY A 63 1.25 7.50 -9.22
C GLY A 63 0.29 6.39 -8.76
N GLN A 64 -0.64 6.70 -7.85
CA GLN A 64 -1.63 5.71 -7.38
C GLN A 64 -2.64 5.33 -8.48
N ILE A 65 -3.00 6.24 -9.39
CA ILE A 65 -3.85 5.92 -10.55
C ILE A 65 -3.16 4.88 -11.44
N ILE A 66 -1.90 5.13 -11.81
CA ILE A 66 -1.12 4.20 -12.64
C ILE A 66 -0.95 2.87 -11.93
N ARG A 67 -0.61 2.90 -10.64
CA ARG A 67 -0.45 1.69 -9.81
C ARG A 67 -1.75 0.87 -9.76
N GLY A 68 -2.87 1.52 -9.44
CA GLY A 68 -4.18 0.87 -9.40
C GLY A 68 -4.58 0.25 -10.73
N LEU A 69 -4.32 0.94 -11.85
CA LEU A 69 -4.59 0.42 -13.20
C LEU A 69 -3.76 -0.82 -13.52
N LEU A 70 -2.45 -0.79 -13.23
CA LEU A 70 -1.58 -1.95 -13.46
C LEU A 70 -2.02 -3.15 -12.63
N MET A 71 -2.41 -2.91 -11.38
CA MET A 71 -2.90 -3.96 -10.48
C MET A 71 -4.24 -4.53 -10.94
N SER A 72 -5.17 -3.70 -11.43
CA SER A 72 -6.49 -4.17 -11.88
C SER A 72 -6.40 -5.06 -13.12
N VAL A 73 -5.53 -4.71 -14.07
CA VAL A 73 -5.33 -5.48 -15.32
C VAL A 73 -4.87 -6.91 -15.04
N VAL A 74 -3.99 -7.10 -14.05
CA VAL A 74 -3.51 -8.44 -13.65
C VAL A 74 -4.64 -9.33 -13.15
N LEU A 75 -5.74 -8.75 -12.64
CA LEU A 75 -6.88 -9.51 -12.14
C LEU A 75 -7.90 -9.89 -13.22
N TYR A 76 -7.79 -9.39 -14.45
CA TYR A 76 -8.76 -9.68 -15.52
C TYR A 76 -9.02 -11.18 -15.76
N PRO A 77 -7.99 -12.05 -15.79
CA PRO A 77 -8.20 -13.50 -15.97
C PRO A 77 -8.91 -14.16 -14.78
N LEU A 78 -8.93 -13.50 -13.62
CA LEU A 78 -9.45 -14.04 -12.36
C LEU A 78 -10.84 -13.50 -12.01
N LEU A 79 -11.41 -12.56 -12.77
CA LEU A 79 -12.67 -11.91 -12.38
C LEU A 79 -13.85 -12.89 -12.30
N GLY A 80 -13.92 -13.87 -13.20
CA GLY A 80 -14.95 -14.92 -13.16
C GLY A 80 -14.85 -15.73 -11.86
N PRO A 81 -13.72 -16.45 -11.64
CA PRO A 81 -13.50 -17.21 -10.42
C PRO A 81 -13.68 -16.40 -9.13
N LEU A 82 -13.19 -15.14 -9.09
CA LEU A 82 -13.34 -14.28 -7.92
C LEU A 82 -14.81 -13.91 -7.64
N GLY A 83 -15.64 -13.76 -8.68
CA GLY A 83 -17.07 -13.50 -8.52
C GLY A 83 -17.83 -14.68 -7.90
N GLU A 84 -17.37 -15.90 -8.10
CA GLU A 84 -17.98 -17.12 -7.55
C GLU A 84 -17.57 -17.40 -6.10
N LEU A 85 -16.47 -16.80 -5.63
CA LEU A 85 -16.01 -16.96 -4.26
C LEU A 85 -16.96 -16.30 -3.26
N SER A 86 -17.04 -16.89 -2.06
CA SER A 86 -17.70 -16.24 -0.93
C SER A 86 -16.98 -14.93 -0.57
N PHE A 87 -17.71 -14.00 0.04
CA PHE A 87 -17.16 -12.70 0.46
C PHE A 87 -15.87 -12.86 1.29
N VAL A 88 -15.84 -13.82 2.22
CA VAL A 88 -14.69 -14.07 3.10
C VAL A 88 -13.47 -14.54 2.30
N LEU A 89 -13.66 -15.40 1.30
CA LEU A 89 -12.58 -15.89 0.45
C LEU A 89 -12.08 -14.80 -0.50
N ARG A 90 -12.98 -13.97 -1.06
CA ARG A 90 -12.61 -12.77 -1.83
C ARG A 90 -11.78 -11.81 -0.99
N PHE A 91 -12.23 -11.53 0.24
CA PHE A 91 -11.55 -10.65 1.18
C PHE A 91 -10.15 -11.17 1.50
N ALA A 92 -10.05 -12.44 1.86
CA ALA A 92 -8.78 -13.08 2.17
C ALA A 92 -7.83 -13.08 0.97
N PHE A 93 -8.34 -13.32 -0.25
CA PHE A 93 -7.54 -13.32 -1.46
C PHE A 93 -7.04 -11.92 -1.82
N LEU A 94 -7.95 -10.94 -1.95
CA LEU A 94 -7.61 -9.58 -2.37
C LEU A 94 -6.78 -8.85 -1.32
N GLY A 95 -7.15 -8.97 -0.04
CA GLY A 95 -6.36 -8.45 1.08
C GLY A 95 -5.02 -9.17 1.20
N GLY A 96 -4.98 -10.49 1.00
CA GLY A 96 -3.75 -11.28 1.03
C GLY A 96 -2.77 -10.88 -0.06
N ILE A 97 -3.24 -10.60 -1.28
CA ILE A 97 -2.38 -10.08 -2.36
C ILE A 97 -1.78 -8.72 -1.97
N MET A 98 -2.58 -7.82 -1.39
CA MET A 98 -2.08 -6.51 -0.95
C MET A 98 -1.05 -6.63 0.17
N LEU A 99 -1.28 -7.51 1.14
CA LEU A 99 -0.40 -7.63 2.29
C LEU A 99 0.89 -8.38 1.95
N ILE A 100 0.76 -9.50 1.25
CA ILE A 100 1.87 -10.41 0.99
C ILE A 100 2.63 -9.96 -0.25
N TYR A 101 1.97 -9.85 -1.40
CA TYR A 101 2.67 -9.58 -2.66
C TYR A 101 3.05 -8.12 -2.83
N ALA A 102 2.16 -7.19 -2.44
CA ALA A 102 2.44 -5.77 -2.65
C ALA A 102 3.34 -5.15 -1.56
N ASP A 103 3.56 -5.85 -0.43
CA ASP A 103 4.35 -5.34 0.70
C ASP A 103 5.33 -6.39 1.26
N PHE A 104 4.87 -7.35 2.06
CA PHE A 104 5.76 -8.18 2.88
C PHE A 104 6.80 -9.00 2.09
N ALA A 105 6.37 -9.60 0.97
CA ALA A 105 7.19 -10.36 0.04
C ALA A 105 7.61 -9.55 -1.19
N SER A 106 7.48 -8.22 -1.16
CA SER A 106 7.94 -7.37 -2.26
C SER A 106 9.47 -7.40 -2.36
N ALA A 107 9.98 -7.39 -3.59
CA ALA A 107 11.42 -7.42 -3.89
C ALA A 107 12.06 -6.03 -3.73
N ILE A 108 11.82 -5.36 -2.59
CA ILE A 108 12.31 -4.02 -2.29
C ILE A 108 12.92 -4.04 -0.89
N PRO A 109 14.18 -3.59 -0.70
CA PRO A 109 14.80 -3.54 0.63
C PRO A 109 14.21 -2.38 1.45
N PHE A 110 13.06 -2.62 2.07
CA PHE A 110 12.33 -1.63 2.88
C PHE A 110 11.97 -2.20 4.26
N CYS A 111 11.84 -1.33 5.26
CA CYS A 111 11.94 -1.68 6.68
C CYS A 111 10.93 -2.72 7.21
N ASN A 112 9.81 -2.92 6.52
CA ASN A 112 8.74 -3.87 6.85
C ASN A 112 8.64 -5.07 5.87
N THR A 113 9.66 -5.30 5.04
CA THR A 113 9.70 -6.38 4.03
C THR A 113 10.71 -7.45 4.39
N ILE A 114 10.57 -8.65 3.82
CA ILE A 114 11.56 -9.74 3.99
C ILE A 114 12.94 -9.31 3.46
N GLU A 115 12.99 -8.69 2.29
CA GLU A 115 14.23 -8.15 1.71
C GLU A 115 14.88 -7.12 2.63
N GLY A 116 14.08 -6.26 3.27
CA GLY A 116 14.56 -5.31 4.26
C GLY A 116 15.27 -5.98 5.43
N LEU A 117 14.70 -7.05 5.97
CA LEU A 117 15.30 -7.82 7.06
C LEU A 117 16.66 -8.44 6.69
N ILE A 118 16.86 -8.78 5.40
CA ILE A 118 18.08 -9.39 4.90
C ILE A 118 19.16 -8.33 4.62
N TYR A 119 18.79 -7.24 3.93
CA TYR A 119 19.77 -6.32 3.34
C TYR A 119 19.95 -5.01 4.08
N MET A 120 18.97 -4.54 4.87
CA MET A 120 19.07 -3.24 5.54
C MET A 120 19.92 -3.32 6.82
N LYS A 121 20.59 -2.21 7.15
CA LYS A 121 21.29 -2.09 8.44
C LYS A 121 20.29 -2.22 9.59
N LYS A 122 20.69 -2.89 10.67
CA LYS A 122 19.86 -3.15 11.87
C LYS A 122 19.13 -1.92 12.45
N ARG A 123 19.73 -0.72 12.32
CA ARG A 123 19.11 0.55 12.76
C ARG A 123 17.80 0.89 12.02
N PHE A 124 17.60 0.36 10.82
CA PHE A 124 16.41 0.58 9.99
C PHE A 124 15.34 -0.51 10.16
N VAL A 125 15.69 -1.67 10.72
CA VAL A 125 14.81 -2.86 10.84
C VAL A 125 14.65 -3.29 12.30
N THR A 126 14.42 -2.33 13.19
CA THR A 126 14.04 -2.66 14.57
C THR A 126 12.59 -3.15 14.60
N ARG A 127 12.25 -3.96 15.62
CA ARG A 127 10.87 -4.47 15.78
C ARG A 127 9.83 -3.35 15.85
N ASP A 128 10.16 -2.23 16.49
CA ASP A 128 9.27 -1.07 16.58
C ASP A 128 9.01 -0.46 15.20
N ILE A 129 10.06 -0.19 14.43
CA ILE A 129 9.95 0.36 13.06
C ILE A 129 9.20 -0.60 12.14
N PHE A 130 9.54 -1.89 12.21
CA PHE A 130 8.90 -2.92 11.40
C PHE A 130 7.39 -2.94 11.63
N LEU A 131 6.95 -2.92 12.90
CA LEU A 131 5.52 -2.94 13.25
C LEU A 131 4.82 -1.63 12.91
N LYS A 132 5.46 -0.48 13.15
CA LYS A 132 4.92 0.85 12.84
C LYS A 132 4.74 1.09 11.34
N ILE A 133 5.69 0.65 10.52
CA ILE A 133 5.57 0.78 9.06
C ILE A 133 4.64 -0.31 8.52
N GLY A 134 4.79 -1.55 9.00
CA GLY A 134 3.95 -2.68 8.59
C GLY A 134 2.46 -2.50 8.93
N SER A 135 2.11 -1.75 9.98
CA SER A 135 0.70 -1.45 10.28
C SER A 135 0.00 -0.71 9.15
N GLU A 136 0.70 0.12 8.38
CA GLU A 136 0.11 0.77 7.20
C GLU A 136 -0.32 -0.25 6.16
N ALA A 137 0.56 -1.21 5.85
CA ALA A 137 0.29 -2.26 4.89
C ALA A 137 -0.88 -3.15 5.34
N VAL A 138 -0.95 -3.47 6.64
CA VAL A 138 -2.08 -4.22 7.20
C VAL A 138 -3.39 -3.44 7.06
N ILE A 139 -3.42 -2.17 7.47
CA ILE A 139 -4.63 -1.33 7.38
C ILE A 139 -5.06 -1.18 5.92
N TYR A 140 -4.13 -0.87 5.03
CA TYR A 140 -4.37 -0.76 3.59
C TYR A 140 -4.97 -2.05 3.02
N SER A 141 -4.38 -3.20 3.34
CA SER A 141 -4.80 -4.49 2.81
C SER A 141 -6.18 -4.91 3.32
N VAL A 142 -6.49 -4.64 4.59
CA VAL A 142 -7.81 -4.91 5.17
C VAL A 142 -8.87 -4.00 4.54
N LEU A 143 -8.62 -2.69 4.46
CA LEU A 143 -9.55 -1.74 3.85
C LEU A 143 -9.80 -2.08 2.38
N PHE A 144 -8.71 -2.32 1.64
CA PHE A 144 -8.80 -2.67 0.23
C PHE A 144 -9.56 -3.98 0.04
N GLY A 145 -9.22 -5.02 0.80
CA GLY A 145 -9.89 -6.32 0.72
C GLY A 145 -11.38 -6.22 1.01
N LEU A 146 -11.79 -5.46 2.04
CA LEU A 146 -13.20 -5.28 2.40
C LEU A 146 -13.97 -4.54 1.30
N LEU A 147 -13.45 -3.39 0.87
CA LEU A 147 -14.09 -2.55 -0.14
C LEU A 147 -14.17 -3.27 -1.48
N SER A 148 -13.07 -3.87 -1.93
CA SER A 148 -13.03 -4.57 -3.22
C SER A 148 -13.94 -5.80 -3.25
N SER A 149 -13.98 -6.58 -2.16
CA SER A 149 -14.86 -7.75 -2.08
C SER A 149 -16.33 -7.41 -2.07
N TYR A 150 -16.69 -6.22 -1.56
CA TYR A 150 -18.08 -5.76 -1.47
C TYR A 150 -18.54 -5.03 -2.75
N PHE A 151 -17.70 -4.18 -3.34
CA PHE A 151 -18.11 -3.27 -4.42
C PHE A 151 -17.74 -3.76 -5.83
N LEU A 152 -16.77 -4.68 -5.98
CA LEU A 152 -16.32 -5.11 -7.32
C LEU A 152 -16.98 -6.41 -7.82
N PHE A 153 -17.64 -7.16 -6.94
CA PHE A 153 -18.14 -8.52 -7.19
C PHE A 153 -19.52 -8.75 -6.55
#